data_AF-A0A9D7I5H0-F1
#
_entry.id   AF-A0A9D7I5H0-F1
#
_cell.length_a   1.000
_cell.length_b   1.000
_cell.length_c   1.000
_cell.angle_alpha   90.00
_cell.angle_beta   90.00
_cell.angle_gamma   90.00
#
_symmetry.space_group_name_H-M   'P 1'
#
loop_
_entity.id
_entity.type
_entity.pdbx_description
1 polymer ?
#
loop_
_entity_poly.entity_id
_entity_poly.type
_entity_poly.pdbx_seq_one_letter_code
_entity_poly.pdbx_strand_id
1 'polypeptide(L)'
;MADSISQLIDRIKAFDANTDSLILDLVRENEAMVISMNVDDQLFRVINADGQEGAPPYRPSTVIRNMRKSQPYDRVTLRDEGDFHASFFIRYDVDQFTLDATDQKKQWLDRKYSPKIYGLTDANIGRLTGMVEARFIDEARKALLQ
;
A
#
# COMPACT_ATOMS: atom_id res chain seq x y z
N MET A 1 -9.12 -0.88 -42.56
CA MET A 1 -10.34 -1.71 -42.51
C MET A 1 -11.06 -1.31 -41.24
N ALA A 2 -12.34 -0.95 -41.30
CA ALA A 2 -13.09 -0.64 -40.09
C ALA A 2 -13.41 -1.94 -39.38
N ASP A 3 -13.04 -2.07 -38.11
CA ASP A 3 -13.45 -3.22 -37.30
C ASP A 3 -14.97 -3.25 -37.21
N SER A 4 -15.53 -4.45 -37.33
CA SER A 4 -16.94 -4.64 -37.06
C SER A 4 -17.23 -4.31 -35.59
N ILE A 5 -18.44 -3.83 -35.31
CA ILE A 5 -18.89 -3.55 -33.94
C ILE A 5 -18.71 -4.77 -33.03
N SER A 6 -18.90 -5.99 -33.56
CA SER A 6 -18.67 -7.23 -32.81
C SER A 6 -17.23 -7.37 -32.33
N GLN A 7 -16.24 -7.11 -33.20
CA GLN A 7 -14.83 -7.20 -32.85
C GLN A 7 -14.41 -6.18 -31.79
N LEU A 8 -15.01 -4.98 -31.81
CA LEU A 8 -14.81 -3.97 -30.75
C LEU A 8 -15.36 -4.46 -29.42
N ILE A 9 -16.58 -5.02 -29.42
CA ILE A 9 -17.20 -5.58 -28.21
C ILE A 9 -16.34 -6.72 -27.64
N ASP A 10 -15.82 -7.60 -28.48
CA ASP A 10 -15.00 -8.74 -28.04
C ASP A 10 -13.68 -8.29 -27.42
N ARG A 11 -13.00 -7.29 -28.00
CA ARG A 11 -11.78 -6.69 -27.41
C ARG A 11 -12.06 -6.03 -26.06
N ILE A 12 -13.17 -5.29 -25.93
CA ILE A 12 -13.55 -4.66 -24.66
C ILE A 12 -13.79 -5.74 -23.59
N LYS A 13 -14.54 -6.80 -23.91
CA LYS A 13 -14.78 -7.91 -22.96
C LYS A 13 -13.49 -8.61 -22.55
N ALA A 14 -12.59 -8.84 -23.51
CA ALA A 14 -11.30 -9.46 -23.23
C ALA A 14 -10.41 -8.56 -22.36
N PHE A 15 -10.41 -7.25 -22.59
CA PHE A 15 -9.68 -6.29 -21.76
C PHE A 15 -10.27 -6.23 -20.35
N ASP A 16 -11.60 -6.09 -20.24
CA ASP A 16 -12.34 -6.04 -18.97
C ASP A 16 -11.98 -7.25 -18.08
N ALA A 17 -11.99 -8.45 -18.64
CA ALA A 17 -11.64 -9.70 -17.95
C ALA A 17 -10.17 -9.76 -17.45
N ASN A 18 -9.28 -8.90 -17.94
CA ASN A 18 -7.87 -8.83 -17.54
C ASN A 18 -7.51 -7.51 -16.83
N THR A 19 -8.50 -6.67 -16.52
CA THR A 19 -8.25 -5.35 -15.92
C THR A 19 -7.61 -5.48 -14.54
N ASP A 20 -8.13 -6.36 -13.70
CA ASP A 20 -7.63 -6.55 -12.34
C ASP A 20 -6.20 -7.07 -12.33
N SER A 21 -5.90 -8.08 -13.15
CA SER A 21 -4.54 -8.63 -13.25
C SER A 21 -3.54 -7.58 -13.75
N LEU A 22 -3.93 -6.78 -14.74
CA LEU A 22 -3.12 -5.66 -15.23
C LEU A 22 -2.86 -4.64 -14.11
N ILE A 23 -3.87 -4.24 -13.35
CA ILE A 23 -3.69 -3.30 -12.24
C ILE A 23 -2.74 -3.89 -11.19
N LEU A 24 -2.92 -5.16 -10.82
CA LEU A 24 -2.05 -5.83 -9.85
C LEU A 24 -0.60 -5.92 -10.35
N ASP A 25 -0.38 -6.17 -11.64
CA ASP A 25 0.96 -6.14 -12.25
C ASP A 25 1.59 -4.75 -12.17
N LEU A 26 0.83 -3.69 -12.46
CA LEU A 26 1.32 -2.32 -12.32
C LEU A 26 1.62 -1.97 -10.85
N VAL A 27 0.86 -2.51 -9.90
CA VAL A 27 1.16 -2.36 -8.47
C VAL A 27 2.43 -3.14 -8.09
N ARG A 28 2.67 -4.34 -8.64
CA ARG A 28 3.93 -5.11 -8.46
C ARG A 28 5.15 -4.33 -8.93
N GLU A 29 5.04 -3.68 -10.09
CA GLU A 29 6.11 -2.82 -10.62
C GLU A 29 6.45 -1.65 -9.67
N ASN A 30 5.51 -1.27 -8.80
CA ASN A 30 5.63 -0.15 -7.86
C ASN A 30 5.62 -0.59 -6.38
N GLU A 31 5.86 -1.87 -6.09
CA GLU A 31 5.71 -2.45 -4.74
C GLU A 31 6.53 -1.71 -3.68
N ALA A 32 7.79 -1.39 -3.95
CA ALA A 32 8.65 -0.66 -3.03
C ALA A 32 8.07 0.72 -2.65
N MET A 33 7.42 1.39 -3.61
CA MET A 33 6.79 2.68 -3.39
C MET A 33 5.50 2.54 -2.58
N VAL A 34 4.70 1.51 -2.84
CA VAL A 34 3.49 1.20 -2.07
C VAL A 34 3.83 0.91 -0.61
N ILE A 35 4.88 0.12 -0.36
CA ILE A 35 5.38 -0.15 0.99
C ILE A 35 5.85 1.15 1.65
N SER A 36 6.66 1.97 0.97
CA SER A 36 7.14 3.24 1.52
C SER A 36 6.00 4.23 1.83
N MET A 37 4.94 4.27 1.02
CA MET A 37 3.75 5.09 1.31
C MET A 37 3.05 4.67 2.62
N ASN A 38 2.99 3.37 2.92
CA ASN A 38 2.47 2.93 4.20
C ASN A 38 3.47 3.20 5.34
N VAL A 39 4.72 2.79 5.16
CA VAL A 39 5.70 2.74 6.24
C VAL A 39 6.27 4.13 6.58
N ASP A 40 6.72 4.87 5.57
CA ASP A 40 7.43 6.14 5.74
C ASP A 40 6.48 7.34 5.74
N ASP A 41 5.43 7.33 4.90
CA ASP A 41 4.50 8.46 4.81
C ASP A 41 3.42 8.40 5.91
N GLN A 42 2.87 7.20 6.21
CA GLN A 42 1.78 7.05 7.17
C GLN A 42 2.26 6.61 8.56
N LEU A 43 2.86 5.42 8.71
CA LEU A 43 3.17 4.86 10.02
C LEU A 43 4.23 5.65 10.79
N PHE A 44 5.17 6.28 10.08
CA PHE A 44 6.10 7.23 10.70
C PHE A 44 5.38 8.43 11.34
N ARG A 45 4.27 8.86 10.75
CA ARG A 45 3.41 9.95 11.24
C ARG A 45 2.29 9.45 12.13
N VAL A 46 2.27 8.16 12.45
CA VAL A 46 1.25 7.53 13.29
C VAL A 46 -0.14 7.54 12.63
N ILE A 47 -0.21 7.58 11.29
CA ILE A 47 -1.47 7.63 10.54
C ILE A 47 -1.85 6.20 10.11
N ASN A 48 -3.10 5.80 10.32
CA ASN A 48 -3.66 4.55 9.83
C ASN A 48 -4.31 4.73 8.44
N ALA A 49 -4.82 3.64 7.85
CA ALA A 49 -5.49 3.68 6.54
C ALA A 49 -6.70 4.64 6.46
N ASP A 50 -7.38 4.93 7.58
CA ASP A 50 -8.50 5.89 7.59
C ASP A 50 -8.02 7.36 7.67
N GLY A 51 -6.70 7.60 7.69
CA GLY A 51 -6.14 8.94 7.90
C GLY A 51 -6.16 9.40 9.37
N GLN A 52 -6.49 8.51 10.30
CA GLN A 52 -6.56 8.84 11.73
C GLN A 52 -5.24 8.56 12.44
N GLU A 53 -4.94 9.33 13.50
CA GLU A 53 -3.83 9.02 14.39
C GLU A 53 -4.10 7.69 15.12
N GLY A 54 -3.33 6.67 14.77
CA GLY A 54 -3.58 5.30 15.15
C GLY A 54 -2.96 4.87 16.47
N ALA A 55 -2.01 5.63 17.05
CA ALA A 55 -1.26 5.17 18.22
C ALA A 55 -1.53 5.98 19.50
N PRO A 56 -1.93 5.32 20.61
CA PRO A 56 -1.81 5.91 21.93
C PRO A 56 -0.36 6.31 22.26
N PRO A 57 -0.16 7.32 23.11
CA PRO A 57 1.17 7.81 23.48
C PRO A 57 2.07 6.70 24.06
N TYR A 58 3.38 6.91 23.98
CA TYR A 58 4.36 5.98 24.56
C TYR A 58 4.14 5.78 26.06
N ARG A 59 4.44 4.57 26.55
CA ARG A 59 4.55 4.32 27.99
C ARG A 59 5.71 5.15 28.56
N PRO A 60 5.65 5.63 29.82
CA PRO A 60 6.73 6.42 30.42
C PRO A 60 8.11 5.75 30.34
N SER A 61 8.17 4.43 30.50
CA SER A 61 9.40 3.65 30.34
C SER A 61 9.97 3.70 28.91
N THR A 62 9.10 3.71 27.89
CA THR A 62 9.49 3.85 26.48
C THR A 62 10.00 5.25 26.19
N VAL A 63 9.39 6.30 26.76
CA VAL A 63 9.88 7.68 26.66
C VAL A 63 11.30 7.79 27.20
N ILE A 64 11.55 7.31 28.42
CA ILE A 64 12.89 7.37 29.05
C ILE A 64 13.92 6.59 28.22
N ARG A 65 13.56 5.41 27.71
CA ARG A 65 14.43 4.60 26.85
C ARG A 65 14.76 5.31 25.54
N ASN A 66 13.76 5.89 24.86
CA ASN A 66 13.96 6.55 23.58
C ASN A 66 14.74 7.86 23.72
N MET A 67 14.52 8.63 24.81
CA MET A 67 15.36 9.77 25.17
C MET A 67 16.84 9.36 25.29
N ARG A 68 17.13 8.23 25.94
CA ARG A 68 18.51 7.70 26.07
C ARG A 68 19.10 7.23 24.73
N LYS A 69 18.26 6.73 23.81
CA LYS A 69 18.65 6.30 22.46
C LYS A 69 18.65 7.46 21.44
N SER A 70 18.35 8.71 21.85
CA SER A 70 18.15 9.85 20.94
C SER A 70 17.13 9.59 19.83
N GLN A 71 16.13 8.76 20.11
CA GLN A 71 15.02 8.45 19.21
C GLN A 71 13.81 9.32 19.54
N PRO A 72 12.85 9.50 18.61
CA PRO A 72 11.58 10.13 18.88
C PRO A 72 10.92 9.53 20.13
N TYR A 73 10.55 10.40 21.06
CA TYR A 73 9.94 10.04 22.34
C TYR A 73 8.62 10.78 22.59
N ASP A 74 8.30 11.75 21.72
CA ASP A 74 7.08 12.54 21.69
C ASP A 74 5.92 11.83 20.95
N ARG A 75 6.25 10.89 20.06
CA ARG A 75 5.28 10.17 19.23
C ARG A 75 5.69 8.72 19.01
N VAL A 76 4.72 7.82 18.84
CA VAL A 76 4.99 6.42 18.54
C VAL A 76 5.42 6.23 17.09
N THR A 77 6.72 6.11 16.85
CA THR A 77 7.22 5.62 15.56
C THR A 77 7.33 4.10 15.65
N LEU A 78 6.58 3.34 14.84
CA LEU A 78 6.68 1.86 14.76
C LEU A 78 8.05 1.37 14.22
N ARG A 79 9.00 2.28 14.08
CA ARG A 79 10.35 2.15 13.56
C ARG A 79 11.39 1.68 14.59
N ASP A 80 10.98 1.11 15.72
CA ASP A 80 11.95 0.66 16.73
C ASP A 80 12.84 -0.43 16.10
N GLU A 81 14.13 -0.11 15.94
CA GLU A 81 15.19 -0.92 15.32
C GLU A 81 15.05 -1.22 13.81
N GLY A 82 13.96 -0.77 13.18
CA GLY A 82 13.75 -0.89 11.72
C GLY A 82 13.22 -2.24 11.25
N ASP A 83 13.34 -3.30 12.07
CA ASP A 83 12.92 -4.66 11.73
C ASP A 83 11.44 -4.76 11.33
N PHE A 84 10.55 -4.06 12.04
CA PHE A 84 9.13 -4.08 11.72
C PHE A 84 8.86 -3.45 10.35
N HIS A 85 9.47 -2.28 10.08
CA HIS A 85 9.35 -1.57 8.81
C HIS A 85 9.94 -2.38 7.65
N ALA A 86 11.06 -3.06 7.88
CA ALA A 86 11.72 -3.91 6.89
C ALA A 86 10.96 -5.23 6.62
N SER A 87 10.03 -5.62 7.50
CA SER A 87 9.24 -6.84 7.38
C SER A 87 8.00 -6.70 6.50
N PHE A 88 7.71 -5.49 5.99
CA PHE A 88 6.53 -5.24 5.15
C PHE A 88 6.70 -5.86 3.76
N PHE A 89 5.63 -6.45 3.26
CA PHE A 89 5.52 -6.99 1.91
C PHE A 89 4.09 -6.85 1.41
N ILE A 90 3.88 -7.00 0.11
CA ILE A 90 2.53 -7.05 -0.48
C ILE A 90 2.14 -8.50 -0.73
N ARG A 91 0.97 -8.89 -0.20
CA ARG A 91 0.27 -10.11 -0.61
C ARG A 91 -0.66 -9.76 -1.76
N TYR A 92 -0.48 -10.44 -2.88
CA TYR A 92 -1.38 -10.34 -4.04
C TYR A 92 -2.35 -11.52 -4.04
N ASP A 93 -3.63 -11.20 -4.13
CA ASP A 93 -4.70 -12.15 -4.40
C ASP A 93 -5.13 -12.04 -5.88
N VAL A 94 -6.33 -12.50 -6.22
CA VAL A 94 -6.82 -12.53 -7.61
C VAL A 94 -7.19 -11.13 -8.13
N ASP A 95 -7.83 -10.33 -7.29
CA ASP A 95 -8.45 -9.04 -7.63
C ASP A 95 -8.02 -7.90 -6.68
N GLN A 96 -7.18 -8.20 -5.70
CA GLN A 96 -6.76 -7.26 -4.68
C GLN A 96 -5.32 -7.49 -4.25
N PHE A 97 -4.77 -6.49 -3.56
CA PHE A 97 -3.52 -6.61 -2.84
C PHE A 97 -3.70 -6.10 -1.41
N THR A 98 -2.90 -6.65 -0.50
CA THR A 98 -2.88 -6.24 0.90
C THR A 98 -1.43 -6.08 1.35
N LEU A 99 -1.11 -5.01 2.08
CA LEU A 99 0.17 -4.99 2.79
C LEU A 99 0.06 -5.91 4.00
N ASP A 100 1.18 -6.53 4.34
CA ASP A 100 1.30 -7.36 5.52
C ASP A 100 2.75 -7.30 6.04
N ALA A 101 3.00 -7.86 7.21
CA ALA A 101 4.31 -7.86 7.85
C ALA A 101 4.68 -9.26 8.37
N THR A 102 5.95 -9.65 8.30
CA THR A 102 6.41 -10.95 8.84
C THR A 102 6.92 -10.88 10.28
N ASP A 103 7.06 -9.70 10.87
CA ASP A 103 7.62 -9.53 12.21
C ASP A 103 6.76 -10.22 13.29
N GLN A 104 7.42 -10.89 14.24
CA GLN A 104 6.80 -11.49 15.42
C GLN A 104 5.91 -10.53 16.23
N LYS A 105 6.20 -9.22 16.17
CA LYS A 105 5.43 -8.14 16.81
C LYS A 105 4.07 -7.91 16.15
N LYS A 106 3.82 -8.42 14.94
CA LYS A 106 2.56 -8.29 14.20
C LYS A 106 1.34 -8.56 15.07
N GLN A 107 1.27 -9.73 15.71
CA GLN A 107 0.09 -10.11 16.49
C GLN A 107 -0.21 -9.10 17.62
N TRP A 108 0.82 -8.52 18.22
CA TRP A 108 0.67 -7.49 19.24
C TRP A 108 0.25 -6.14 18.63
N LEU A 109 0.81 -5.77 17.49
CA LEU A 109 0.51 -4.53 16.77
C LEU A 109 -0.92 -4.53 16.22
N ASP A 110 -1.38 -5.64 15.65
CA ASP A 110 -2.75 -5.82 15.15
C ASP A 110 -3.77 -5.58 16.27
N ARG A 111 -3.51 -6.11 17.46
CA ARG A 111 -4.37 -5.93 18.65
C ARG A 111 -4.36 -4.50 19.16
N LYS A 112 -3.21 -3.81 19.08
CA LYS A 112 -3.03 -2.49 19.66
C LYS A 112 -3.50 -1.36 18.75
N TYR A 113 -3.28 -1.49 17.45
CA TYR A 113 -3.45 -0.41 16.47
C TYR A 113 -4.46 -0.74 15.38
N SER A 114 -5.11 -1.91 15.44
CA SER A 114 -6.00 -2.45 14.41
C SER A 114 -5.23 -2.89 13.14
N PRO A 115 -5.75 -3.86 12.36
CA PRO A 115 -5.23 -4.19 11.03
C PRO A 115 -5.19 -3.01 10.05
N LYS A 116 -5.82 -1.88 10.38
CA LYS A 116 -5.78 -0.64 9.59
C LYS A 116 -4.39 -0.02 9.45
N ILE A 117 -3.38 -0.50 10.17
CA ILE A 117 -1.99 -0.09 9.97
C ILE A 117 -1.39 -0.62 8.65
N TYR A 118 -2.02 -1.61 8.00
CA TYR A 118 -1.55 -2.19 6.74
C TYR A 118 -2.30 -1.66 5.49
N GLY A 119 -3.08 -0.60 5.61
CA GLY A 119 -3.74 0.01 4.44
C GLY A 119 -3.02 1.28 3.98
N LEU A 120 -3.35 1.73 2.77
CA LEU A 120 -3.02 3.08 2.33
C LEU A 120 -4.19 4.02 2.65
N THR A 121 -3.86 5.27 2.95
CA THR A 121 -4.82 6.37 3.01
C THR A 121 -5.33 6.73 1.61
N ASP A 122 -6.49 7.37 1.53
CA ASP A 122 -7.04 7.86 0.25
C ASP A 122 -6.05 8.74 -0.53
N ALA A 123 -5.26 9.56 0.18
CA ALA A 123 -4.23 10.40 -0.44
C ALA A 123 -3.12 9.56 -1.11
N ASN A 124 -2.68 8.49 -0.45
CA ASN A 124 -1.67 7.58 -1.01
C ASN A 124 -2.23 6.66 -2.08
N ILE A 125 -3.51 6.26 -1.99
CA ILE A 125 -4.22 5.60 -3.09
C ILE A 125 -4.26 6.50 -4.32
N GLY A 126 -4.63 7.78 -4.17
CA GLY A 126 -4.62 8.74 -5.27
C GLY A 126 -3.25 8.91 -5.91
N ARG A 127 -2.18 8.92 -5.09
CA ARG A 127 -0.79 8.95 -5.59
C ARG A 127 -0.43 7.68 -6.36
N LEU A 128 -0.79 6.51 -5.85
CA LEU A 128 -0.57 5.23 -6.53
C LEU A 128 -1.33 5.18 -7.87
N THR A 129 -2.60 5.60 -7.88
CA THR A 129 -3.41 5.72 -9.11
C THR A 129 -2.69 6.56 -10.15
N GLY A 130 -2.21 7.75 -9.78
CA GLY A 130 -1.47 8.62 -10.70
C GLY A 130 -0.16 8.02 -11.22
N MET A 131 0.48 7.13 -10.45
CA MET A 131 1.69 6.43 -10.90
C MET A 131 1.40 5.34 -11.94
N VAL A 132 0.27 4.65 -11.81
CA VAL A 132 -0.09 3.53 -12.71
C VAL A 132 -0.94 3.97 -13.89
N GLU A 133 -1.60 5.13 -13.81
CA GLU A 133 -2.58 5.62 -14.79
C GLU A 133 -2.03 5.67 -16.23
N ALA A 134 -0.86 6.27 -16.43
CA ALA A 134 -0.28 6.40 -17.76
C ALA A 134 0.00 5.02 -18.40
N ARG A 135 0.55 4.09 -17.62
CA ARG A 135 0.83 2.72 -18.06
C ARG A 135 -0.46 1.95 -18.35
N PHE A 136 -1.47 2.10 -17.49
CA PHE A 136 -2.78 1.50 -17.69
C PHE A 136 -3.43 1.98 -18.99
N ILE A 137 -3.43 3.28 -19.25
CA ILE A 137 -3.97 3.86 -20.49
C ILE A 137 -3.24 3.33 -21.72
N ASP A 138 -1.92 3.20 -21.65
CA ASP A 138 -1.12 2.65 -22.76
C ASP A 138 -1.49 1.20 -23.06
N GLU A 139 -1.63 0.35 -22.03
CA GLU A 139 -2.05 -1.05 -22.22
C GLU A 139 -3.50 -1.16 -22.72
N ALA A 140 -4.41 -0.31 -22.22
CA ALA A 140 -5.78 -0.23 -22.73
C ALA A 140 -5.81 0.17 -24.21
N ARG A 141 -5.01 1.16 -24.62
CA ARG A 141 -4.91 1.57 -26.03
C ARG A 141 -4.39 0.44 -26.91
N LYS A 142 -3.36 -0.29 -26.47
CA LYS A 142 -2.83 -1.43 -27.21
C LYS A 142 -3.89 -2.52 -27.38
N ALA A 143 -4.61 -2.86 -26.32
CA ALA A 143 -5.61 -3.91 -26.35
C ALA A 143 -6.84 -3.55 -27.20
N LEU A 144 -7.22 -2.27 -27.26
CA LEU A 144 -8.46 -1.83 -27.89
C LEU A 144 -8.31 -1.27 -29.32
N LEU A 145 -7.11 -0.77 -29.67
CA LEU A 145 -6.88 -0.08 -30.95
C LEU A 145 -5.95 -0.84 -31.91
N GLN A 146 -5.34 -1.94 -31.47
CA GLN A 146 -4.62 -2.88 -32.34
C GLN A 146 -5.57 -3.97 -32.84
#